data_AF-A0A523ZPM5-F1
#
_entry.id   AF-A0A523ZPM5-F1
#
_cell.length_a   1.000
_cell.length_b   1.000
_cell.length_c   1.000
_cell.angle_alpha   90.00
_cell.angle_beta   90.00
_cell.angle_gamma   90.00
#
_symmetry.space_group_name_H-M   'P 1'
#
loop_
_entity.id
_entity.type
_entity.pdbx_description
1 polymer ?
#
loop_
_entity_poly.entity_id
_entity_poly.type
_entity_poly.pdbx_seq_one_letter_code
_entity_poly.pdbx_strand_id
1 'polypeptide(L)' 'MIYLDNNATTPIDPAVAEKMSDFIKENFGNPSSLYPIGRQVKEM' A
#
# COMPACT_ATOMS: atom_id res chain seq x y z
N MET A 1 -20.11 4.66 16.83
CA MET A 1 -20.69 4.09 15.59
C MET A 1 -20.47 2.59 15.64
N ILE A 2 -21.48 1.78 15.32
CA ILE A 2 -21.36 0.32 15.30
C ILE A 2 -21.47 -0.12 13.83
N TYR A 3 -20.47 -0.83 13.32
CA TYR A 3 -20.41 -1.33 11.95
C TYR A 3 -20.69 -2.82 11.92
N LEU A 4 -21.73 -3.23 11.19
CA LEU A 4 -22.20 -4.63 11.15
C LEU A 4 -22.31 -5.19 9.72
N ASP A 5 -21.75 -4.51 8.71
CA ASP A 5 -21.88 -4.90 7.30
C ASP A 5 -20.56 -5.38 6.69
N ASN A 6 -19.91 -6.35 7.35
CA ASN A 6 -18.64 -6.93 6.85
C ASN A 6 -18.79 -7.75 5.55
N ASN A 7 -20.03 -8.08 5.16
CA ASN A 7 -20.31 -8.79 3.91
C ASN A 7 -20.17 -7.88 2.68
N ALA A 8 -20.40 -6.57 2.84
CA ALA A 8 -20.18 -5.61 1.76
C ALA A 8 -18.69 -5.31 1.55
N THR A 9 -17.97 -5.02 2.64
CA THR A 9 -16.52 -4.81 2.64
C THR A 9 -16.01 -4.84 4.09
N THR A 10 -14.70 -4.70 4.29
CA THR A 10 -14.10 -4.68 5.63
C THR A 10 -13.21 -3.45 5.82
N PRO A 11 -13.09 -2.93 7.05
CA PRO A 11 -12.07 -1.93 7.35
C PRO A 11 -10.68 -2.48 7.06
N ILE A 12 -9.79 -1.64 6.53
CA ILE A 12 -8.40 -2.02 6.34
C ILE A 12 -7.76 -2.23 7.72
N ASP A 13 -7.07 -3.35 7.90
CA ASP A 13 -6.29 -3.62 9.11
C ASP A 13 -5.22 -2.52 9.30
N PRO A 14 -5.05 -1.96 10.51
CA PRO A 14 -4.06 -0.91 10.76
C PRO A 14 -2.64 -1.25 10.29
N ALA A 15 -2.19 -2.49 10.44
CA ALA A 15 -0.86 -2.91 10.01
C ALA A 15 -0.73 -2.94 8.47
N VAL A 16 -1.82 -3.29 7.78
CA VAL A 16 -1.88 -3.21 6.32
C VAL A 16 -1.85 -1.76 5.86
N ALA A 17 -2.64 -0.88 6.52
CA ALA A 17 -2.67 0.54 6.18
C ALA A 17 -1.30 1.21 6.39
N GLU A 18 -0.62 0.90 7.49
CA GLU A 18 0.73 1.39 7.78
C GLU A 18 1.72 0.93 6.71
N LYS A 19 1.74 -0.38 6.40
CA LYS A 19 2.67 -0.92 5.40
C LYS A 19 2.43 -0.36 4.00
N MET A 20 1.17 -0.16 3.62
CA MET A 20 0.82 0.43 2.32
C MET A 20 1.11 1.93 2.26
N SER A 21 1.08 2.65 3.40
CA SER A 21 1.41 4.08 3.44
C SER A 21 2.83 4.36 2.94
N ASP A 22 3.78 3.44 3.14
CA ASP A 22 5.16 3.58 2.66
C ASP A 22 5.24 3.72 1.13
N PHE A 23 4.42 2.95 0.40
CA PHE A 23 4.37 2.98 -1.06
C PHE A 23 3.58 4.17 -1.62
N ILE A 24 2.66 4.71 -0.83
CA ILE A 24 1.90 5.90 -1.22
C ILE A 24 2.75 7.17 -1.08
N LYS A 25 3.57 7.26 -0.04
CA LYS A 25 4.33 8.48 0.29
C LYS A 25 5.73 8.50 -0.30
N GLU A 26 6.49 7.42 -0.09
CA GLU A 26 7.94 7.41 -0.34
C GLU A 26 8.32 6.49 -1.50
N ASN A 27 7.67 5.34 -1.62
CA ASN A 27 8.02 4.28 -2.58
C ASN A 27 7.03 4.20 -3.75
N PHE A 28 6.67 5.35 -4.32
CA PHE A 28 5.66 5.47 -5.39
C PHE A 28 6.19 5.13 -6.80
N GLY A 29 7.45 4.70 -6.91
CA GLY A 29 8.09 4.35 -8.18
C GLY A 29 7.38 3.19 -8.88
N ASN A 30 7.19 3.29 -10.20
CA ASN A 30 6.69 2.17 -11.00
C ASN A 30 7.74 1.05 -11.04
N PRO A 31 7.46 -0.17 -10.53
CA PRO A 31 8.43 -1.28 -10.46
C PRO A 31 8.98 -1.74 -11.82
N SER A 32 8.28 -1.42 -12.92
CA SER A 32 8.73 -1.73 -14.28
C SER A 32 9.68 -0.67 -14.87
N SER A 33 9.88 0.45 -14.19
CA SER A 33 10.76 1.52 -14.66
C SER A 33 12.23 1.16 -14.46
N LEU A 34 13.05 1.50 -15.46
CA LEU A 34 14.50 1.28 -15.40
C LEU A 34 15.23 2.35 -14.55
N TYR A 35 14.55 3.44 -14.20
CA TYR A 35 15.10 4.50 -13.35
C TYR A 35 15.32 4.03 -11.91
N PRO A 36 16.27 4.63 -11.16
CA PRO A 36 16.63 4.18 -9.81
C PRO A 36 15.43 4.00 -8.87
N ILE A 37 14.48 4.94 -8.86
CA ILE A 37 13.28 4.88 -8.01
C ILE A 37 12.40 3.64 -8.33
N GLY A 38 12.30 3.23 -9.59
CA GLY A 38 11.52 2.04 -9.97
C GLY A 38 12.24 0.73 -9.62
N ARG A 39 13.57 0.69 -9.80
CA ARG A 39 14.39 -0.46 -9.41
C ARG A 39 14.38 -0.70 -7.91
N GLN A 40 14.49 0.36 -7.11
CA GLN A 40 14.42 0.28 -5.65
C GLN A 40 13.12 -0.36 -5.19
N VAL A 41 11.97 0.12 -5.69
CA VAL A 41 10.65 -0.44 -5.33
C VAL A 41 10.50 -1.90 -5.75
N LYS A 42 11.10 -2.31 -6.88
CA LYS A 42 11.06 -3.70 -7.35
C LYS A 42 11.84 -4.67 -6.45
N GLU A 43 12.85 -4.19 -5.74
CA GLU A 43 13.74 -4.99 -4.89
C GLU A 43 13.25 -5.09 -3.42
N MET A 44 12.21 -4.33 -3.05
CA MET A 44 11.55 -4.36 -1.73
C MET A 44 10.55 -5.51 -1.60
#